data_AF-A0A7V2RS81-F1
#
_entry.id   AF-A0A7V2RS81-F1
#
_cell.length_a   1.000
_cell.length_b   1.000
_cell.length_c   1.000
_cell.angle_alpha   90.00
_cell.angle_beta   90.00
_cell.angle_gamma   90.00
#
_symmetry.space_group_name_H-M   'P 1'
#
loop_
_entity.id
_entity.type
_entity.pdbx_description
1 polymer ?
#
loop_
_entity_poly.entity_id
_entity_poly.type
_entity_poly.pdbx_seq_one_letter_code
_entity_poly.pdbx_strand_id
1 'polypeptide(L)'
;MLSPNDNSKNQVYLSGSFDILNIFPLSEITSDGSGDWKRNRFKASLNFSWLRDDGNLYPAPKAQLILYPKYPEVRFSGFLAKCENPPSDLMTQRLAERILFLSVTNQGNVIGYVVSPDSSIAKEFFAFDIQERLGVFYVINITHQIASNKSELIKELTRIHNLGWINSKRLDRDNNVLDCNAPNCGGYTLEAELGITPNGYSAPDFLGWEIKQFGVKKFERTSSSVITLMTPEPTGGIYKDNGVEIFLRTYGYNDQKGRDDRINFGGVHRVGEKHKRTRLTLQLTGFDNESGKIRNTDGKIVLVDTNEAEAASWSFASLLKHWNKKHNQACYIPSLSQTKPTRKYMYGENILLGVGTDFQLFLKEMTKGNIYYDPGIKMESASTSPKIKRRSQFRIKSGNLENLYKTNEMIKLEKKKAAKPGHSE
;
A
#
# COMPACT_ATOMS: atom_id res chain seq x y z
N MET A 1 -5.44 -6.95 -24.87
CA MET A 1 -5.21 -6.82 -26.32
C MET A 1 -4.55 -5.48 -26.60
N LEU A 2 -3.66 -5.42 -27.57
CA LEU A 2 -2.94 -4.21 -27.95
C LEU A 2 -3.67 -3.46 -29.06
N SER A 3 -3.78 -2.15 -28.91
CA SER A 3 -4.21 -1.24 -29.97
C SER A 3 -3.10 -1.12 -31.04
N PRO A 4 -3.40 -0.61 -32.25
CA PRO A 4 -2.38 -0.39 -33.28
C PRO A 4 -1.19 0.43 -32.79
N ASN A 5 -1.43 1.43 -31.94
CA ASN A 5 -0.36 2.29 -31.46
C ASN A 5 0.43 1.73 -30.27
N ASP A 6 -0.02 0.64 -29.64
CA ASP A 6 0.66 0.03 -28.50
C ASP A 6 1.94 -0.70 -28.97
N ASN A 7 3.01 0.06 -29.10
CA ASN A 7 4.31 -0.40 -29.59
C ASN A 7 5.44 0.34 -28.89
N SER A 8 6.68 -0.06 -29.16
CA SER A 8 7.87 0.49 -28.49
C SER A 8 8.05 1.99 -28.65
N LYS A 9 7.53 2.58 -29.75
CA LYS A 9 7.60 4.02 -30.01
C LYS A 9 6.56 4.81 -29.23
N ASN A 10 5.29 4.41 -29.25
CA ASN A 10 4.22 5.18 -28.60
C ASN A 10 3.91 4.74 -27.16
N GLN A 11 4.61 3.69 -26.69
CA GLN A 11 4.40 3.04 -25.40
C GLN A 11 3.06 2.29 -25.37
N VAL A 12 2.96 1.24 -24.57
CA VAL A 12 1.74 0.43 -24.46
C VAL A 12 0.88 0.97 -23.32
N TYR A 13 -0.38 1.31 -23.57
CA TYR A 13 -1.30 1.75 -22.51
C TYR A 13 -1.69 0.58 -21.60
N LEU A 14 -1.51 0.72 -20.28
CA LEU A 14 -1.84 -0.33 -19.29
C LEU A 14 -2.95 0.06 -18.32
N SER A 15 -3.11 1.34 -17.97
CA SER A 15 -4.16 1.74 -17.01
C SER A 15 -4.44 3.24 -17.06
N GLY A 16 -5.66 3.62 -16.70
CA GLY A 16 -6.10 5.00 -16.46
C GLY A 16 -6.00 5.41 -14.98
N SER A 17 -5.16 4.71 -14.22
CA SER A 17 -4.99 4.88 -12.77
C SER A 17 -3.68 4.25 -12.31
N PHE A 18 -3.16 4.72 -11.17
CA PHE A 18 -1.88 4.24 -10.62
C PHE A 18 -2.01 2.97 -9.77
N ASP A 19 -3.23 2.47 -9.58
CA ASP A 19 -3.51 1.15 -8.99
C ASP A 19 -2.82 -0.01 -9.71
N ILE A 20 -2.48 0.12 -10.99
CA ILE A 20 -1.75 -0.93 -11.74
C ILE A 20 -0.35 -1.21 -11.16
N LEU A 21 0.22 -0.25 -10.43
CA LEU A 21 1.48 -0.43 -9.70
C LEU A 21 1.39 -1.51 -8.62
N ASN A 22 0.18 -1.90 -8.24
CA ASN A 22 -0.07 -2.93 -7.24
C ASN A 22 0.12 -4.35 -7.78
N ILE A 23 0.08 -4.52 -9.11
CA ILE A 23 0.15 -5.83 -9.77
C ILE A 23 1.59 -6.19 -10.11
N PHE A 24 2.40 -5.19 -10.43
CA PHE A 24 3.77 -5.41 -10.87
C PHE A 24 4.78 -5.19 -9.73
N PRO A 25 5.79 -6.07 -9.59
CA PRO A 25 6.89 -5.87 -8.66
C PRO A 25 7.82 -4.76 -9.17
N LEU A 26 7.63 -3.54 -8.64
CA LEU A 26 8.44 -2.38 -8.99
C LEU A 26 9.72 -2.31 -8.14
N SER A 27 10.86 -2.04 -8.77
CA SER A 27 12.13 -1.87 -8.06
C SER A 27 12.30 -0.44 -7.53
N GLU A 28 12.02 0.55 -8.38
CA GLU A 28 12.23 1.97 -8.10
C GLU A 28 11.14 2.81 -8.74
N ILE A 29 10.77 3.92 -8.10
CA ILE A 29 9.95 4.98 -8.70
C ILE A 29 10.74 6.27 -8.59
N THR A 30 11.01 6.90 -9.73
CA THR A 30 11.73 8.18 -9.82
C THR A 30 10.85 9.24 -10.46
N SER A 31 11.07 10.49 -10.09
CA SER A 31 10.45 11.64 -10.77
C SER A 31 11.31 12.05 -11.96
N ASP A 32 10.68 12.25 -13.12
CA ASP A 32 11.29 12.84 -14.31
C ASP A 32 10.64 14.21 -14.55
N GLY A 33 11.05 15.19 -13.74
CA GLY A 33 10.62 16.58 -13.81
C GLY A 33 11.46 17.36 -14.81
N SER A 34 11.08 17.39 -16.08
CA SER A 34 11.84 18.14 -17.11
C SER A 34 11.53 19.65 -17.17
N GLY A 35 11.02 20.25 -16.08
CA GLY A 35 10.72 21.69 -15.98
C GLY A 35 9.45 22.17 -16.71
N ASP A 36 8.80 21.33 -17.54
CA ASP A 36 7.50 21.58 -18.14
C ASP A 36 6.46 20.61 -17.55
N TRP A 37 5.38 21.17 -16.99
CA TRP A 37 4.21 20.45 -16.49
C TRP A 37 3.66 19.39 -17.47
N LYS A 38 3.78 19.61 -18.80
CA LYS A 38 3.35 18.63 -19.82
C LYS A 38 4.21 17.36 -19.85
N ARG A 39 5.43 17.42 -19.33
CA ARG A 39 6.42 16.34 -19.38
C ARG A 39 6.68 15.68 -18.02
N ASN A 40 6.10 16.21 -16.94
CA ASN A 40 6.19 15.61 -15.62
C ASN A 40 5.58 14.21 -15.63
N ARG A 41 6.40 13.21 -15.31
CA ARG A 41 6.02 11.80 -15.21
C ARG A 41 6.83 11.12 -14.11
N PHE A 42 6.25 10.11 -13.49
CA PHE A 42 7.05 9.15 -12.72
C PHE A 42 7.51 8.02 -13.64
N LYS A 43 8.71 7.51 -13.40
CA LYS A 43 9.24 6.31 -14.05
C LYS A 43 9.38 5.23 -13.00
N ALA A 44 8.67 4.13 -13.19
CA ALA A 44 8.74 2.98 -12.32
C ALA A 44 9.44 1.82 -13.02
N SER A 45 10.60 1.40 -12.50
CA SER A 45 11.42 0.35 -13.09
C SER A 45 10.87 -1.04 -12.78
N LEU A 46 10.99 -1.94 -13.75
CA LEU A 46 10.55 -3.34 -13.67
C LEU A 46 11.70 -4.28 -14.00
N ASN A 47 11.79 -5.42 -13.29
CA ASN A 47 12.64 -6.51 -13.77
C ASN A 47 11.84 -7.33 -14.80
N PHE A 48 12.05 -7.07 -16.08
CA PHE A 48 11.23 -7.63 -17.15
C PHE A 48 12.08 -8.45 -18.14
N SER A 49 11.53 -9.58 -18.59
CA SER A 49 12.10 -10.42 -19.64
C SER A 49 11.04 -10.85 -20.65
N TRP A 50 11.42 -10.99 -21.91
CA TRP A 50 10.60 -11.62 -22.93
C TRP A 50 10.82 -13.13 -22.92
N LEU A 51 9.74 -13.90 -22.81
CA LEU A 51 9.74 -15.29 -23.24
C LEU A 51 9.70 -15.32 -24.77
N ARG A 52 10.47 -16.22 -25.40
CA ARG A 52 10.44 -16.45 -26.85
C ARG A 52 10.10 -17.90 -27.16
N ASP A 53 9.85 -18.18 -28.44
CA ASP A 53 9.37 -19.49 -28.91
C ASP A 53 10.42 -20.61 -28.74
N ASP A 54 11.67 -20.24 -28.51
CA ASP A 54 12.75 -21.16 -28.12
C ASP A 54 12.68 -21.57 -26.63
N GLY A 55 11.72 -21.04 -25.88
CA GLY A 55 11.55 -21.28 -24.44
C GLY A 55 12.47 -20.45 -23.55
N ASN A 56 13.35 -19.62 -24.11
CA ASN A 56 14.31 -18.83 -23.34
C ASN A 56 13.73 -17.48 -22.90
N LEU A 57 14.26 -16.97 -21.78
CA LEU A 57 13.96 -15.65 -21.26
C LEU A 57 15.06 -14.67 -21.66
N TYR A 58 14.66 -13.57 -22.29
CA TYR A 58 15.56 -12.51 -22.74
C TYR A 58 15.29 -11.22 -21.96
N PRO A 59 16.20 -10.78 -21.07
CA PRO A 59 16.00 -9.59 -20.26
C PRO A 59 15.88 -8.31 -21.10
N ALA A 60 14.93 -7.45 -20.75
CA ALA A 60 14.85 -6.09 -21.28
C ALA A 60 15.12 -5.08 -20.15
N PRO A 61 16.40 -4.76 -19.86
CA PRO A 61 16.80 -4.06 -18.63
C PRO A 61 16.39 -2.58 -18.58
N LYS A 62 15.75 -2.06 -19.64
CA LYS A 62 15.22 -0.69 -19.70
C LYS A 62 13.70 -0.63 -19.66
N ALA A 63 13.04 -1.77 -19.45
CA ALA A 63 11.61 -1.87 -19.27
C ALA A 63 11.15 -1.09 -18.03
N GLN A 64 10.10 -0.29 -18.20
CA GLN A 64 9.59 0.59 -17.16
C GLN A 64 8.13 0.96 -17.42
N LEU A 65 7.43 1.35 -16.35
CA LEU A 65 6.15 2.02 -16.42
C LEU A 65 6.37 3.52 -16.36
N ILE A 66 5.72 4.25 -17.26
CA ILE A 66 5.65 5.71 -17.28
C ILE A 66 4.30 6.12 -16.75
N LEU A 67 4.30 6.86 -15.65
CA LEU A 67 3.10 7.33 -14.98
C LEU A 67 2.91 8.80 -15.27
N TYR A 68 1.84 9.15 -15.97
CA TYR A 68 1.45 10.51 -16.25
C TYR A 68 0.43 10.94 -15.20
N PRO A 69 0.74 11.86 -14.28
CA PRO A 69 -0.20 12.25 -13.23
C PRO A 69 -1.28 13.24 -13.72
N LYS A 70 -1.01 13.95 -14.82
CA LYS A 70 -1.93 14.93 -15.43
C LYS A 70 -3.21 14.30 -15.96
N TYR A 71 -3.06 13.18 -16.64
CA TYR A 71 -4.11 12.28 -17.07
C TYR A 71 -3.66 10.97 -16.44
N PRO A 72 -4.20 10.55 -15.28
CA PRO A 72 -3.70 9.39 -14.56
C PRO A 72 -3.67 8.22 -15.53
N GLU A 73 -2.49 7.95 -16.06
CA GLU A 73 -2.29 7.06 -17.19
C GLU A 73 -0.95 6.40 -16.98
N VAL A 74 -0.92 5.10 -17.16
CA VAL A 74 0.27 4.29 -17.02
C VAL A 74 0.57 3.62 -18.34
N ARG A 75 1.76 3.88 -18.87
CA ARG A 75 2.24 3.27 -20.11
C ARG A 75 3.47 2.42 -19.88
N PHE A 76 3.58 1.30 -20.55
CA PHE A 76 4.77 0.46 -20.56
C PHE A 76 5.72 0.90 -21.68
N SER A 77 6.99 1.08 -21.34
CA SER A 77 8.02 1.64 -22.21
C SER A 77 9.37 0.94 -22.00
N GLY A 78 10.29 1.12 -22.94
CA GLY A 78 11.68 0.61 -22.85
C GLY A 78 11.80 -0.92 -22.91
N PHE A 79 10.71 -1.62 -23.17
CA PHE A 79 10.61 -3.08 -23.11
C PHE A 79 11.31 -3.82 -24.25
N LEU A 80 11.81 -3.13 -25.28
CA LEU A 80 12.71 -3.74 -26.29
C LEU A 80 14.16 -3.28 -26.13
N ALA A 81 14.40 -2.24 -25.33
CA ALA A 81 15.70 -1.57 -25.32
C ALA A 81 16.73 -2.41 -24.56
N LYS A 82 17.85 -2.69 -25.23
CA LYS A 82 18.95 -3.57 -24.76
C LYS A 82 18.51 -5.02 -24.49
N CYS A 83 17.38 -5.44 -25.04
CA CYS A 83 17.03 -6.85 -25.09
C CYS A 83 17.81 -7.52 -26.22
N GLU A 84 18.36 -8.70 -25.98
CA GLU A 84 19.12 -9.46 -26.98
C GLU A 84 18.20 -10.02 -28.07
N ASN A 85 17.07 -10.62 -27.70
CA ASN A 85 16.09 -11.17 -28.63
C ASN A 85 14.66 -10.59 -28.42
N PRO A 86 14.46 -9.29 -28.68
CA PRO A 86 13.16 -8.64 -28.53
C PRO A 86 12.16 -9.09 -29.62
N PRO A 87 10.85 -9.18 -29.32
CA PRO A 87 9.81 -9.44 -30.33
C PRO A 87 9.54 -8.19 -31.17
N SER A 88 10.58 -7.67 -31.82
CA SER A 88 10.56 -6.39 -32.54
C SER A 88 9.62 -6.43 -33.74
N ASP A 89 9.54 -7.58 -34.40
CA ASP A 89 8.60 -7.87 -35.48
C ASP A 89 7.17 -7.55 -35.07
N LEU A 90 6.75 -7.91 -33.85
CA LEU A 90 5.40 -7.60 -33.36
C LEU A 90 5.31 -6.25 -32.63
N MET A 91 6.38 -5.80 -31.97
CA MET A 91 6.33 -4.68 -31.01
C MET A 91 6.90 -3.34 -31.51
N THR A 92 7.29 -3.25 -32.79
CA THR A 92 7.71 -1.97 -33.41
C THR A 92 6.69 -1.40 -34.40
N GLN A 93 5.83 -2.25 -34.95
CA GLN A 93 4.86 -1.87 -35.98
C GLN A 93 3.53 -1.36 -35.41
N ARG A 94 2.71 -0.77 -36.29
CA ARG A 94 1.32 -0.45 -36.00
C ARG A 94 0.43 -1.63 -36.38
N LEU A 95 0.22 -2.55 -35.46
CA LEU A 95 -0.57 -3.75 -35.69
C LEU A 95 -1.63 -3.89 -34.59
N ALA A 96 -2.89 -4.00 -34.99
CA ALA A 96 -4.00 -4.20 -34.05
C ALA A 96 -4.01 -5.63 -33.51
N GLU A 97 -4.71 -5.85 -32.39
CA GLU A 97 -5.17 -7.17 -31.93
C GLU A 97 -4.07 -8.19 -31.59
N ARG A 98 -2.81 -7.75 -31.55
CA ARG A 98 -1.74 -8.48 -30.86
C ARG A 98 -2.14 -8.70 -29.42
N ILE A 99 -1.80 -9.86 -28.87
CA ILE A 99 -2.06 -10.18 -27.48
C ILE A 99 -0.72 -10.19 -26.75
N LEU A 100 -0.60 -9.32 -25.75
CA LEU A 100 0.50 -9.29 -24.81
C LEU A 100 0.07 -10.01 -23.53
N PHE A 101 0.68 -11.15 -23.26
CA PHE A 101 0.60 -11.86 -22.00
C PHE A 101 1.66 -11.30 -21.06
N LEU A 102 1.28 -11.05 -19.81
CA LEU A 102 2.19 -10.65 -18.73
C LEU A 102 1.96 -11.58 -17.55
N SER A 103 3.06 -12.03 -16.94
CA SER A 103 3.03 -12.83 -15.72
C SER A 103 4.08 -12.34 -14.72
N VAL A 104 3.81 -12.52 -13.43
CA VAL A 104 4.74 -12.18 -12.35
C VAL A 104 5.21 -13.48 -11.71
N THR A 105 6.53 -13.71 -11.68
CA THR A 105 7.11 -14.87 -11.03
C THR A 105 7.15 -14.69 -9.51
N ASN A 106 7.28 -15.79 -8.77
CA ASN A 106 7.51 -15.79 -7.32
C ASN A 106 8.81 -15.06 -6.90
N GLN A 107 9.76 -14.92 -7.82
CA GLN A 107 11.01 -14.17 -7.63
C GLN A 107 10.85 -12.66 -7.91
N GLY A 108 9.65 -12.21 -8.31
CA GLY A 108 9.38 -10.81 -8.61
C GLY A 108 9.85 -10.37 -9.99
N ASN A 109 10.04 -11.29 -10.93
CA ASN A 109 10.32 -10.96 -12.34
C ASN A 109 9.00 -10.88 -13.11
N VAL A 110 8.91 -9.92 -14.03
CA VAL A 110 7.79 -9.82 -14.97
C VAL A 110 8.19 -10.48 -16.28
N ILE A 111 7.41 -11.45 -16.73
CA ILE A 111 7.61 -12.14 -18.00
C ILE A 111 6.57 -11.62 -18.98
N GLY A 112 7.00 -11.22 -20.17
CA GLY A 112 6.13 -10.90 -21.29
C GLY A 112 6.21 -11.93 -22.41
N TYR A 113 5.09 -12.20 -23.04
CA TYR A 113 5.02 -12.97 -24.30
C TYR A 113 4.00 -12.30 -25.21
N VAL A 114 4.34 -12.08 -26.48
CA VAL A 114 3.45 -11.41 -27.43
C VAL A 114 3.24 -12.29 -28.65
N VAL A 115 1.99 -12.37 -29.09
CA VAL A 115 1.60 -13.17 -30.26
C VAL A 115 0.94 -12.31 -31.32
N SER A 116 1.08 -12.76 -32.57
CA SER A 116 0.36 -12.22 -33.73
C SER A 116 -1.15 -12.48 -33.59
N PRO A 117 -2.02 -11.58 -34.08
CA PRO A 117 -3.47 -11.82 -34.12
C PRO A 117 -3.85 -13.11 -34.87
N ASP A 118 -3.05 -13.56 -35.84
CA ASP A 118 -3.35 -14.75 -36.65
C ASP A 118 -2.88 -16.07 -36.03
N SER A 119 -2.18 -16.01 -34.88
CA SER A 119 -1.61 -17.18 -34.22
C SER A 119 -2.70 -18.12 -33.67
N SER A 120 -2.36 -19.41 -33.51
CA SER A 120 -3.23 -20.38 -32.83
C SER A 120 -3.56 -19.96 -31.40
N ILE A 121 -2.57 -19.43 -30.67
CA ILE A 121 -2.73 -18.92 -29.31
C ILE A 121 -3.73 -17.75 -29.27
N ALA A 122 -3.69 -16.84 -30.24
CA ALA A 122 -4.65 -15.74 -30.29
C ALA A 122 -6.07 -16.25 -30.53
N LYS A 123 -6.24 -17.17 -31.48
CA LYS A 123 -7.55 -17.81 -31.75
C LYS A 123 -8.10 -18.53 -30.53
N GLU A 124 -7.26 -19.26 -29.80
CA GLU A 124 -7.64 -19.93 -28.56
C GLU A 124 -8.04 -18.93 -27.46
N PHE A 125 -7.24 -17.86 -27.28
CA PHE A 125 -7.56 -16.80 -26.33
C PHE A 125 -8.93 -16.15 -26.63
N PHE A 126 -9.24 -15.90 -27.91
CA PHE A 126 -10.54 -15.34 -28.30
C PHE A 126 -11.72 -16.30 -28.13
N ALA A 127 -11.46 -17.60 -28.20
CA ALA A 127 -12.47 -18.62 -27.92
C ALA A 127 -12.67 -18.86 -26.42
N PHE A 128 -11.74 -18.41 -25.58
CA PHE A 128 -11.77 -18.61 -24.14
C PHE A 128 -12.60 -17.52 -23.43
N ASP A 129 -13.61 -17.92 -22.66
CA ASP A 129 -14.48 -16.99 -21.94
C ASP A 129 -13.84 -16.53 -20.61
N ILE A 130 -13.00 -15.49 -20.68
CA ILE A 130 -12.38 -14.87 -19.50
C ILE A 130 -13.30 -13.80 -18.92
N GLN A 131 -13.92 -14.12 -17.79
CA GLN A 131 -14.83 -13.21 -17.07
C GLN A 131 -14.08 -12.18 -16.21
N GLU A 132 -12.93 -12.55 -15.64
CA GLU A 132 -12.21 -11.67 -14.71
C GLU A 132 -11.37 -10.61 -15.43
N ARG A 133 -11.55 -9.35 -15.04
CA ARG A 133 -10.84 -8.20 -15.60
C ARG A 133 -10.26 -7.31 -14.53
N LEU A 134 -9.10 -6.74 -14.82
CA LEU A 134 -8.44 -5.72 -14.02
C LEU A 134 -7.97 -4.58 -14.93
N GLY A 135 -8.79 -3.53 -15.04
CA GLY A 135 -8.56 -2.47 -16.02
C GLY A 135 -8.60 -3.02 -17.46
N VAL A 136 -7.50 -2.87 -18.21
CA VAL A 136 -7.36 -3.42 -19.57
C VAL A 136 -6.92 -4.88 -19.62
N PHE A 137 -6.58 -5.46 -18.47
CA PHE A 137 -6.11 -6.83 -18.37
C PHE A 137 -7.27 -7.81 -18.26
N TYR A 138 -7.16 -8.89 -19.01
CA TYR A 138 -7.89 -10.13 -18.76
C TYR A 138 -7.06 -10.95 -17.78
N VAL A 139 -7.67 -11.41 -16.69
CA VAL A 139 -6.97 -12.16 -15.66
C VAL A 139 -7.15 -13.65 -15.93
N ILE A 140 -6.06 -14.32 -16.33
CA ILE A 140 -6.02 -15.77 -16.49
C ILE A 140 -5.44 -16.36 -15.21
N ASN A 141 -6.29 -17.03 -14.45
CA ASN A 141 -5.88 -17.73 -13.24
C ASN A 141 -5.43 -19.14 -13.60
N ILE A 142 -4.12 -19.40 -13.55
CA ILE A 142 -3.52 -20.73 -13.82
C ILE A 142 -3.91 -21.73 -12.72
N THR A 143 -4.32 -21.24 -11.55
CA THR A 143 -4.94 -21.99 -10.46
C THR A 143 -6.25 -21.33 -10.08
N HIS A 144 -7.29 -22.09 -9.71
CA HIS A 144 -8.58 -21.59 -9.15
C HIS A 144 -8.45 -20.74 -7.86
N GLN A 145 -7.25 -20.25 -7.53
CA GLN A 145 -6.85 -19.73 -6.23
C GLN A 145 -7.30 -18.29 -5.92
N ILE A 146 -7.49 -17.36 -6.88
CA ILE A 146 -7.76 -15.95 -6.50
C ILE A 146 -9.18 -15.74 -5.95
N ALA A 147 -10.21 -16.28 -6.59
CA ALA A 147 -11.56 -16.29 -6.01
C ALA A 147 -11.58 -17.05 -4.67
N SER A 148 -10.70 -18.06 -4.55
CA SER A 148 -10.46 -18.79 -3.30
C SER A 148 -9.83 -17.91 -2.23
N ASN A 149 -8.99 -16.91 -2.56
CA ASN A 149 -8.28 -16.12 -1.55
C ASN A 149 -9.21 -15.22 -0.72
N LYS A 150 -10.17 -14.53 -1.35
CA LYS A 150 -11.19 -13.76 -0.62
C LYS A 150 -12.05 -14.71 0.22
N SER A 151 -12.50 -15.83 -0.36
CA SER A 151 -13.31 -16.82 0.35
C SER A 151 -12.57 -17.44 1.54
N GLU A 152 -11.29 -17.78 1.37
CA GLU A 152 -10.42 -18.35 2.39
C GLU A 152 -10.12 -17.33 3.49
N LEU A 153 -9.89 -16.06 3.13
CA LEU A 153 -9.78 -14.97 4.11
C LEU A 153 -11.06 -14.87 4.96
N ILE A 154 -12.24 -14.84 4.33
CA ILE A 154 -13.52 -14.77 5.04
C ILE A 154 -13.72 -16.00 5.92
N LYS A 155 -13.37 -17.19 5.43
CA LYS A 155 -13.44 -18.45 6.18
C LYS A 155 -12.55 -18.41 7.42
N GLU A 156 -11.29 -18.00 7.28
CA GLU A 156 -10.36 -17.92 8.40
C GLU A 156 -10.75 -16.83 9.40
N LEU A 157 -11.17 -15.64 8.93
CA LEU A 157 -11.69 -14.60 9.82
C LEU A 157 -12.97 -15.05 10.54
N THR A 158 -13.84 -15.83 9.87
CA THR A 158 -15.02 -16.43 10.48
C THR A 158 -14.61 -17.43 11.56
N ARG A 159 -13.62 -18.29 11.32
CA ARG A 159 -13.05 -19.19 12.34
C ARG A 159 -12.57 -18.38 13.54
N ILE A 160 -11.76 -17.35 13.31
CA ILE A 160 -11.16 -16.50 14.35
C ILE A 160 -12.23 -15.75 15.16
N HIS A 161 -13.23 -15.18 14.48
CA HIS A 161 -14.38 -14.54 15.13
C HIS A 161 -15.08 -15.51 16.08
N ASN A 162 -15.31 -16.75 15.63
CA ASN A 162 -16.01 -17.78 16.41
C ASN A 162 -15.18 -18.35 17.58
N LEU A 163 -13.87 -18.07 17.69
CA LEU A 163 -13.08 -18.43 18.87
C LEU A 163 -13.40 -17.54 20.09
N GLY A 164 -14.03 -16.38 19.89
CA GLY A 164 -14.35 -15.44 20.96
C GLY A 164 -13.08 -14.79 21.54
N TRP A 165 -12.86 -14.93 22.85
CA TRP A 165 -11.71 -14.33 23.52
C TRP A 165 -10.44 -15.18 23.36
N ILE A 166 -9.48 -14.67 22.61
CA ILE A 166 -8.19 -15.32 22.32
C ILE A 166 -7.11 -14.71 23.22
N ASN A 167 -6.27 -15.55 23.83
CA ASN A 167 -5.11 -15.08 24.58
C ASN A 167 -4.13 -14.35 23.65
N SER A 168 -3.61 -13.22 24.13
CA SER A 168 -2.72 -12.36 23.34
C SER A 168 -1.39 -13.04 23.05
N LYS A 169 -1.07 -13.18 21.77
CA LYS A 169 0.12 -13.89 21.29
C LYS A 169 0.71 -13.22 20.06
N ARG A 170 1.91 -13.65 19.68
CA ARG A 170 2.56 -13.33 18.41
C ARG A 170 3.38 -14.54 17.95
N LEU A 171 3.69 -14.59 16.67
CA LEU A 171 4.65 -15.54 16.13
C LEU A 171 6.05 -14.91 16.11
N ASP A 172 7.09 -15.73 16.28
CA ASP A 172 8.44 -15.38 15.88
C ASP A 172 8.70 -15.77 14.42
N ARG A 173 9.96 -15.64 13.97
CA ARG A 173 10.35 -15.95 12.57
C ARG A 173 10.28 -17.46 12.26
N ASP A 174 10.41 -18.29 13.29
CA ASP A 174 10.43 -19.75 13.19
C ASP A 174 9.04 -20.34 13.47
N ASN A 175 8.00 -19.49 13.50
CA ASN A 175 6.61 -19.83 13.73
C ASN A 175 6.30 -20.34 15.16
N ASN A 176 7.16 -20.06 16.14
CA ASN A 176 6.86 -20.36 17.53
C ASN A 176 5.91 -19.31 18.12
N VAL A 177 5.00 -19.76 18.98
CA VAL A 177 4.04 -18.88 19.68
C VAL A 177 4.72 -18.26 20.90
N LEU A 178 4.70 -16.92 20.96
CA LEU A 178 5.19 -16.14 22.08
C LEU A 178 4.07 -15.30 22.69
N ASP A 179 4.11 -15.12 24.01
CA ASP A 179 3.23 -14.18 24.68
C ASP A 179 3.46 -12.74 24.18
N CYS A 180 2.37 -11.99 24.09
CA CYS A 180 2.42 -10.59 23.68
C CYS A 180 1.63 -9.72 24.66
N ASN A 181 2.30 -8.79 25.34
CA ASN A 181 1.67 -7.92 26.36
C ASN A 181 1.65 -6.43 26.02
N ALA A 182 2.16 -6.06 24.84
CA ALA A 182 2.17 -4.70 24.33
C ALA A 182 0.78 -4.20 23.84
N PRO A 183 0.55 -2.88 23.73
CA PRO A 183 -0.73 -2.34 23.26
C PRO A 183 -1.10 -2.75 21.82
N ASN A 184 -0.11 -3.02 20.97
CA ASN A 184 -0.30 -3.40 19.56
C ASN A 184 -0.50 -4.91 19.35
N CYS A 185 -0.60 -5.71 20.42
CA CYS A 185 -0.74 -7.16 20.30
C CYS A 185 -2.07 -7.62 19.69
N GLY A 186 -3.05 -6.74 19.51
CA GLY A 186 -4.29 -7.08 18.79
C GLY A 186 -4.01 -7.42 17.33
N GLY A 187 -3.10 -6.70 16.67
CA GLY A 187 -2.64 -7.04 15.32
C GLY A 187 -1.84 -8.34 15.31
N TYR A 188 -0.84 -8.47 16.20
CA TYR A 188 -0.01 -9.68 16.27
C TYR A 188 -0.79 -10.95 16.62
N THR A 189 -1.84 -10.85 17.43
CA THR A 189 -2.68 -12.01 17.77
C THR A 189 -3.46 -12.45 16.53
N LEU A 190 -3.95 -11.51 15.73
CA LEU A 190 -4.66 -11.80 14.48
C LEU A 190 -3.72 -12.42 13.45
N GLU A 191 -2.54 -11.83 13.27
CA GLU A 191 -1.47 -12.37 12.42
C GLU A 191 -1.10 -13.79 12.83
N ALA A 192 -0.93 -14.04 14.13
CA ALA A 192 -0.63 -15.37 14.66
C ALA A 192 -1.74 -16.39 14.40
N GLU A 193 -3.01 -15.99 14.49
CA GLU A 193 -4.14 -16.86 14.15
C GLU A 193 -4.24 -17.17 12.66
N LEU A 194 -3.74 -16.27 11.80
CA LEU A 194 -3.65 -16.45 10.34
C LEU A 194 -2.35 -17.17 9.91
N GLY A 195 -1.46 -17.52 10.84
CA GLY A 195 -0.17 -18.16 10.54
C GLY A 195 0.88 -17.23 9.93
N ILE A 196 0.75 -15.91 10.15
CA ILE A 196 1.62 -14.90 9.55
C ILE A 196 2.79 -14.61 10.50
N THR A 197 4.00 -14.94 10.06
CA THR A 197 5.23 -14.65 10.83
C THR A 197 5.75 -13.24 10.54
N PRO A 198 6.47 -12.59 11.50
CA PRO A 198 7.03 -11.27 11.27
C PRO A 198 8.07 -11.30 10.16
N ASN A 199 7.73 -10.75 9.00
CA ASN A 199 8.67 -10.53 7.92
C ASN A 199 8.92 -9.02 7.75
N GLY A 200 10.18 -8.64 7.49
CA GLY A 200 10.56 -7.22 7.31
C GLY A 200 10.13 -6.65 5.96
N TYR A 201 9.32 -7.38 5.19
CA TYR A 201 8.97 -7.04 3.83
C TYR A 201 7.64 -6.29 3.80
N SER A 202 7.57 -5.25 2.95
CA SER A 202 6.35 -4.50 2.75
C SER A 202 5.39 -5.21 1.78
N ALA A 203 5.03 -6.47 2.02
CA ALA A 203 4.05 -7.22 1.22
C ALA A 203 2.68 -7.29 1.94
N PRO A 204 1.59 -7.62 1.24
CA PRO A 204 0.30 -7.93 1.89
C PRO A 204 0.42 -9.13 2.83
N ASP A 205 -0.38 -9.13 3.89
CA ASP A 205 -0.21 -10.04 5.03
C ASP A 205 -0.77 -11.45 4.78
N PHE A 206 -1.95 -11.58 4.14
CA PHE A 206 -2.62 -12.87 3.93
C PHE A 206 -3.22 -13.01 2.53
N LEU A 207 -2.70 -13.95 1.72
CA LEU A 207 -3.23 -14.24 0.38
C LEU A 207 -3.43 -12.99 -0.52
N GLY A 208 -2.54 -12.02 -0.38
CA GLY A 208 -2.60 -10.75 -1.12
C GLY A 208 -3.38 -9.62 -0.42
N TRP A 209 -4.00 -9.87 0.73
CA TRP A 209 -4.70 -8.86 1.55
C TRP A 209 -3.82 -8.32 2.67
N GLU A 210 -3.73 -6.99 2.79
CA GLU A 210 -3.21 -6.35 4.01
C GLU A 210 -4.30 -6.39 5.09
N ILE A 211 -3.99 -6.96 6.24
CA ILE A 211 -4.93 -7.21 7.32
C ILE A 211 -4.68 -6.17 8.42
N LYS A 212 -5.69 -5.35 8.71
CA LYS A 212 -5.59 -4.31 9.73
C LYS A 212 -6.63 -4.48 10.82
N GLN A 213 -6.15 -4.94 11.97
CA GLN A 213 -6.92 -4.90 13.21
C GLN A 213 -6.99 -3.46 13.75
N PHE A 214 -8.16 -3.06 14.27
CA PHE A 214 -8.30 -1.82 15.03
C PHE A 214 -9.16 -1.97 16.28
N GLY A 215 -8.74 -1.36 17.40
CA GLY A 215 -9.41 -1.52 18.69
C GLY A 215 -10.66 -0.65 18.80
N VAL A 216 -11.76 -1.23 19.28
CA VAL A 216 -13.03 -0.53 19.55
C VAL A 216 -13.46 -0.71 21.01
N LYS A 217 -14.37 0.14 21.50
CA LYS A 217 -15.00 -0.03 22.82
C LYS A 217 -16.19 -1.00 22.78
N LYS A 218 -16.91 -0.99 21.66
CA LYS A 218 -18.07 -1.84 21.36
C LYS A 218 -18.12 -2.08 19.86
N PHE A 219 -18.58 -3.26 19.42
CA PHE A 219 -18.62 -3.59 17.99
C PHE A 219 -19.65 -2.78 17.19
N GLU A 220 -20.62 -2.14 17.85
CA GLU A 220 -21.59 -1.25 17.22
C GLU A 220 -21.02 0.17 16.99
N ARG A 221 -19.85 0.48 17.55
CA ARG A 221 -19.23 1.81 17.49
C ARG A 221 -17.82 1.74 16.92
N THR A 222 -17.73 1.45 15.62
CA THR A 222 -16.47 1.22 14.93
C THR A 222 -15.86 2.47 14.31
N SER A 223 -16.62 3.55 14.05
CA SER A 223 -16.26 4.66 13.16
C SER A 223 -15.24 5.68 13.70
N SER A 224 -14.91 5.65 15.00
CA SER A 224 -14.05 6.66 15.64
C SER A 224 -12.60 6.22 15.88
N SER A 225 -12.31 4.95 15.61
CA SER A 225 -11.01 4.33 15.88
C SER A 225 -9.93 4.89 14.97
N VAL A 226 -8.75 5.18 15.51
CA VAL A 226 -7.65 5.71 14.70
C VAL A 226 -6.76 4.58 14.20
N ILE A 227 -6.66 4.48 12.88
CA ILE A 227 -5.92 3.44 12.18
C ILE A 227 -4.66 4.04 11.56
N THR A 228 -3.54 3.36 11.76
CA THR A 228 -2.29 3.70 11.07
C THR A 228 -2.34 3.09 9.68
N LEU A 229 -2.20 3.94 8.66
CA LEU A 229 -2.16 3.49 7.27
C LEU A 229 -0.76 3.03 6.92
N MET A 230 0.22 3.91 7.07
CA MET A 230 1.63 3.64 6.78
C MET A 230 2.56 4.44 7.69
N THR A 231 3.84 4.04 7.74
CA THR A 231 4.86 4.67 8.58
C THR A 231 6.16 5.03 7.85
N PRO A 232 6.10 5.75 6.71
CA PRO A 232 7.30 6.12 5.97
C PRO A 232 8.11 7.17 6.75
N GLU A 233 9.43 7.02 6.74
CA GLU A 233 10.36 8.04 7.24
C GLU A 233 10.49 9.21 6.25
N PRO A 234 10.72 10.44 6.71
CA PRO A 234 10.99 11.58 5.84
C PRO A 234 12.16 11.33 4.87
N THR A 235 11.99 11.78 3.62
CA THR A 235 12.97 11.70 2.54
C THR A 235 13.79 12.98 2.35
N GLY A 236 13.44 14.07 3.03
CA GLY A 236 14.11 15.37 2.92
C GLY A 236 13.80 16.30 4.08
N GLY A 237 14.36 17.51 4.01
CA GLY A 237 14.27 18.52 5.07
C GLY A 237 15.24 18.24 6.21
N ILE A 238 15.26 19.12 7.23
CA ILE A 238 16.19 19.06 8.36
C ILE A 238 16.25 17.66 9.00
N TYR A 239 15.10 16.98 9.10
CA TYR A 239 15.03 15.60 9.59
C TYR A 239 15.99 14.64 8.88
N LYS A 240 16.05 14.70 7.55
CA LYS A 240 16.86 13.81 6.72
C LYS A 240 18.26 14.36 6.51
N ASP A 241 18.37 15.66 6.27
CA ASP A 241 19.60 16.31 5.80
C ASP A 241 20.56 16.59 6.96
N ASN A 242 20.04 17.00 8.11
CA ASN A 242 20.83 17.26 9.33
C ASN A 242 20.68 16.14 10.37
N GLY A 243 19.66 15.31 10.24
CA GLY A 243 19.41 14.17 11.12
C GLY A 243 18.38 14.45 12.21
N VAL A 244 17.85 13.34 12.74
CA VAL A 244 16.68 13.36 13.64
C VAL A 244 16.96 14.06 14.97
N GLU A 245 18.20 14.03 15.46
CA GLU A 245 18.57 14.75 16.68
C GLU A 245 18.44 16.26 16.50
N ILE A 246 19.02 16.81 15.43
CA ILE A 246 18.95 18.25 15.12
C ILE A 246 17.49 18.66 14.92
N PHE A 247 16.71 17.85 14.19
CA PHE A 247 15.28 18.06 14.04
C PHE A 247 14.54 18.14 15.38
N LEU A 248 14.81 17.22 16.31
CA LEU A 248 14.16 17.21 17.63
C LEU A 248 14.59 18.40 18.49
N ARG A 249 15.87 18.79 18.46
CA ARG A 249 16.34 19.97 19.19
C ARG A 249 15.74 21.26 18.62
N THR A 250 15.45 21.30 17.33
CA THR A 250 14.90 22.47 16.65
C THR A 250 13.38 22.59 16.81
N TYR A 251 12.64 21.49 16.63
CA TYR A 251 11.17 21.52 16.54
C TYR A 251 10.45 20.69 17.62
N GLY A 252 11.19 19.95 18.44
CA GLY A 252 10.65 19.19 19.55
C GLY A 252 10.24 20.06 20.74
N TYR A 253 9.62 19.43 21.72
CA TYR A 253 9.17 20.07 22.96
C TYR A 253 9.40 19.14 24.16
N ASN A 254 9.54 19.74 25.34
CA ASN A 254 9.76 19.00 26.60
C ASN A 254 8.60 18.06 26.93
N ASP A 255 8.89 16.97 27.64
CA ASP A 255 7.85 16.04 28.08
C ASP A 255 6.79 16.72 28.95
N GLN A 256 5.51 16.51 28.60
CA GLN A 256 4.38 17.14 29.30
C GLN A 256 3.90 16.34 30.53
N LYS A 257 4.53 15.21 30.83
CA LYS A 257 4.21 14.35 31.98
C LYS A 257 5.35 14.34 33.02
N GLY A 258 6.27 15.29 32.94
CA GLY A 258 7.36 15.44 33.91
C GLY A 258 8.44 14.37 33.81
N ARG A 259 8.64 13.77 32.63
CA ARG A 259 9.80 12.88 32.42
C ARG A 259 11.03 13.71 32.08
N ASP A 260 12.04 13.63 32.93
CA ASP A 260 13.27 14.38 32.77
C ASP A 260 14.07 13.98 31.53
N ASP A 261 14.89 14.93 31.06
CA ASP A 261 15.85 14.79 29.96
C ASP A 261 15.27 14.14 28.70
N ARG A 262 14.05 14.56 28.33
CA ARG A 262 13.32 14.00 27.19
C ARG A 262 12.69 15.06 26.30
N ILE A 263 13.05 14.98 25.02
CA ILE A 263 12.47 15.79 23.95
C ILE A 263 11.49 14.94 23.15
N ASN A 264 10.29 15.47 22.90
CA ASN A 264 9.24 14.81 22.14
C ASN A 264 8.90 15.61 20.89
N PHE A 265 8.50 14.91 19.84
CA PHE A 265 7.86 15.49 18.69
C PHE A 265 6.66 14.63 18.31
N GLY A 266 5.47 15.20 18.48
CA GLY A 266 4.22 14.50 18.33
C GLY A 266 3.00 15.39 18.34
N GLY A 267 1.84 14.77 18.14
CA GLY A 267 0.56 15.44 17.98
C GLY A 267 0.08 15.40 16.53
N VAL A 268 -1.19 15.73 16.33
CA VAL A 268 -1.83 15.61 15.02
C VAL A 268 -1.55 16.86 14.18
N HIS A 269 -0.89 16.65 13.05
CA HIS A 269 -0.65 17.63 12.01
C HIS A 269 -1.63 17.40 10.84
N ARG A 270 -2.49 18.39 10.56
CA ARG A 270 -3.41 18.38 9.41
C ARG A 270 -2.94 19.38 8.36
N VAL A 271 -3.29 19.12 7.10
CA VAL A 271 -2.94 19.99 5.98
C VAL A 271 -3.52 21.38 6.19
N GLY A 272 -2.69 22.42 6.03
CA GLY A 272 -3.08 23.81 6.18
C GLY A 272 -3.21 24.31 7.63
N GLU A 273 -3.10 23.43 8.62
CA GLU A 273 -3.22 23.78 10.02
C GLU A 273 -1.85 23.94 10.69
N LYS A 274 -1.63 25.10 11.32
CA LYS A 274 -0.43 25.33 12.14
C LYS A 274 -0.57 24.60 13.47
N HIS A 275 0.32 23.66 13.74
CA HIS A 275 0.29 22.88 14.98
C HIS A 275 0.75 23.73 16.18
N LYS A 276 -0.04 23.73 17.26
CA LYS A 276 0.14 24.66 18.40
C LYS A 276 1.51 24.56 19.08
N ARG A 277 2.00 23.33 19.29
CA ARG A 277 3.25 23.08 20.04
C ARG A 277 4.50 23.22 19.19
N THR A 278 4.52 22.52 18.06
CA THR A 278 5.70 22.47 17.17
C THR A 278 5.79 23.68 16.26
N ARG A 279 4.71 24.48 16.14
CA ARG A 279 4.59 25.67 15.28
C ARG A 279 4.74 25.39 13.78
N LEU A 280 4.88 24.13 13.39
CA LEU A 280 4.95 23.68 12.01
C LEU A 280 3.56 23.58 11.38
N THR A 281 3.50 23.79 10.07
CA THR A 281 2.32 23.59 9.24
C THR A 281 2.58 22.44 8.28
N LEU A 282 1.65 21.48 8.18
CA LEU A 282 1.71 20.43 7.17
C LEU A 282 1.13 20.97 5.86
N GLN A 283 1.83 20.80 4.76
CA GLN A 283 1.40 21.26 3.44
C GLN A 283 1.55 20.13 2.41
N LEU A 284 0.76 20.23 1.34
CA LEU A 284 0.89 19.39 0.15
C LEU A 284 1.38 20.27 -0.99
N THR A 285 2.60 20.04 -1.44
CA THR A 285 3.18 20.76 -2.59
C THR A 285 3.08 19.89 -3.83
N GLY A 286 2.71 20.47 -4.96
CA GLY A 286 2.58 19.74 -6.22
C GLY A 286 1.30 18.91 -6.37
N PHE A 287 0.35 18.98 -5.43
CA PHE A 287 -0.99 18.40 -5.56
C PHE A 287 -2.03 19.52 -5.68
N ASP A 288 -2.91 19.41 -6.67
CA ASP A 288 -4.01 20.34 -6.89
C ASP A 288 -5.30 19.77 -6.29
N ASN A 289 -5.78 20.40 -5.23
CA ASN A 289 -6.94 19.96 -4.47
C ASN A 289 -8.24 20.03 -5.29
N GLU A 290 -8.39 21.01 -6.19
CA GLU A 290 -9.62 21.19 -6.97
C GLU A 290 -9.80 20.05 -7.96
N SER A 291 -8.75 19.74 -8.72
CA SER A 291 -8.81 18.62 -9.68
C SER A 291 -8.54 17.25 -9.06
N GLY A 292 -7.97 17.19 -7.85
CA GLY A 292 -7.52 15.96 -7.20
C GLY A 292 -6.30 15.32 -7.87
N LYS A 293 -5.47 16.10 -8.57
CA LYS A 293 -4.36 15.59 -9.39
C LYS A 293 -3.00 16.05 -8.90
N ILE A 294 -2.00 15.20 -9.10
CA ILE A 294 -0.60 15.56 -8.93
C ILE A 294 -0.18 16.43 -10.13
N ARG A 295 0.19 17.69 -9.88
CA ARG A 295 0.64 18.66 -10.88
C ARG A 295 2.17 18.70 -11.02
N ASN A 296 2.87 18.38 -9.94
CA ASN A 296 4.33 18.30 -9.93
C ASN A 296 4.77 16.94 -9.40
N THR A 297 5.56 16.22 -10.18
CA THR A 297 6.15 14.93 -9.78
C THR A 297 7.20 15.07 -8.70
N ASP A 298 7.80 16.26 -8.55
CA ASP A 298 8.67 16.60 -7.42
C ASP A 298 7.84 17.07 -6.21
N GLY A 299 6.52 16.96 -6.30
CA GLY A 299 5.60 17.22 -5.21
C GLY A 299 5.87 16.33 -3.99
N LYS A 300 5.48 16.86 -2.83
CA LYS A 300 5.79 16.26 -1.53
C LYS A 300 4.77 16.68 -0.49
N ILE A 301 4.61 15.80 0.50
CA ILE A 301 4.05 16.18 1.79
C ILE A 301 5.18 16.83 2.56
N VAL A 302 4.98 18.04 3.09
CA VAL A 302 6.04 18.78 3.77
C VAL A 302 5.54 19.37 5.08
N LEU A 303 6.37 19.30 6.11
CA LEU A 303 6.25 20.08 7.33
C LEU A 303 7.18 21.30 7.18
N VAL A 304 6.59 22.48 7.18
CA VAL A 304 7.33 23.75 7.14
C VAL A 304 7.20 24.52 8.43
N ASP A 305 8.23 25.26 8.80
CA ASP A 305 8.19 26.20 9.91
C ASP A 305 7.70 27.60 9.50
N THR A 306 7.76 28.57 10.41
CA THR A 306 7.28 29.93 10.16
C THR A 306 8.12 30.74 9.18
N ASN A 307 9.32 30.28 8.88
CA ASN A 307 10.23 30.88 7.91
C ASN A 307 10.22 30.12 6.57
N GLU A 308 9.22 29.24 6.37
CA GLU A 308 9.10 28.35 5.22
C GLU A 308 10.26 27.34 5.08
N ALA A 309 11.03 27.10 6.15
CA ALA A 309 12.07 26.07 6.11
C ALA A 309 11.46 24.67 6.26
N GLU A 310 11.94 23.72 5.45
CA GLU A 310 11.45 22.34 5.46
C GLU A 310 12.00 21.56 6.66
N ALA A 311 11.17 21.39 7.67
CA ALA A 311 11.50 20.59 8.84
C ALA A 311 11.60 19.09 8.48
N ALA A 312 10.66 18.59 7.68
CA ALA A 312 10.63 17.23 7.18
C ALA A 312 9.76 17.15 5.92
N SER A 313 10.16 16.33 4.94
CA SER A 313 9.34 16.10 3.75
C SER A 313 9.34 14.66 3.28
N TRP A 314 8.26 14.27 2.60
CA TRP A 314 8.08 12.96 1.97
C TRP A 314 7.73 13.17 0.50
N SER A 315 8.63 12.77 -0.40
CA SER A 315 8.38 12.87 -1.84
C SER A 315 7.22 11.99 -2.27
N PHE A 316 6.43 12.45 -3.23
CA PHE A 316 5.35 11.64 -3.81
C PHE A 316 5.90 10.33 -4.38
N ALA A 317 7.03 10.35 -5.10
CA ALA A 317 7.66 9.13 -5.62
C ALA A 317 7.91 8.07 -4.53
N SER A 318 8.44 8.48 -3.36
CA SER A 318 8.65 7.56 -2.24
C SER A 318 7.34 7.05 -1.66
N LEU A 319 6.34 7.92 -1.50
CA LEU A 319 5.05 7.54 -0.93
C LEU A 319 4.24 6.64 -1.85
N LEU A 320 4.24 6.89 -3.16
CA LEU A 320 3.60 6.01 -4.16
C LEU A 320 4.16 4.59 -4.03
N LYS A 321 5.48 4.44 -3.89
CA LYS A 321 6.14 3.13 -3.72
C LYS A 321 5.64 2.40 -2.46
N HIS A 322 5.43 3.13 -1.36
CA HIS A 322 4.94 2.54 -0.11
C HIS A 322 3.44 2.22 -0.14
N TRP A 323 2.63 3.15 -0.66
CA TRP A 323 1.16 3.06 -0.65
C TRP A 323 0.67 1.88 -1.49
N ASN A 324 1.11 1.83 -2.75
CA ASN A 324 0.60 0.89 -3.73
C ASN A 324 1.00 -0.57 -3.43
N LYS A 325 2.20 -0.79 -2.86
CA LYS A 325 2.66 -2.15 -2.54
C LYS A 325 1.82 -2.86 -1.46
N LYS A 326 1.26 -2.12 -0.50
CA LYS A 326 0.55 -2.68 0.67
C LYS A 326 -0.97 -2.60 0.56
N HIS A 327 -1.49 -1.54 -0.05
CA HIS A 327 -2.91 -1.19 0.13
C HIS A 327 -3.80 -1.52 -1.07
N ASN A 328 -3.34 -2.33 -2.03
CA ASN A 328 -4.17 -2.70 -3.18
C ASN A 328 -5.54 -3.28 -2.79
N GLN A 329 -5.49 -4.18 -1.82
CA GLN A 329 -6.66 -4.76 -1.18
C GLN A 329 -6.35 -4.89 0.31
N ALA A 330 -7.30 -4.44 1.14
CA ALA A 330 -7.13 -4.43 2.58
C ALA A 330 -8.41 -4.88 3.28
N CYS A 331 -8.23 -5.62 4.38
CA CYS A 331 -9.30 -6.04 5.25
C CYS A 331 -9.14 -5.37 6.62
N TYR A 332 -10.16 -4.64 7.05
CA TYR A 332 -10.20 -3.99 8.34
C TYR A 332 -11.15 -4.71 9.28
N ILE A 333 -10.64 -5.13 10.44
CA ILE A 333 -11.40 -5.88 11.43
C ILE A 333 -11.36 -5.20 12.81
N PRO A 334 -12.53 -4.87 13.40
CA PRO A 334 -12.57 -4.33 14.74
C PRO A 334 -12.24 -5.42 15.77
N SER A 335 -11.62 -5.04 16.88
CA SER A 335 -11.47 -5.95 18.03
C SER A 335 -11.71 -5.26 19.37
N LEU A 336 -12.19 -6.05 20.34
CA LEU A 336 -12.21 -5.69 21.75
C LEU A 336 -10.92 -6.18 22.40
N SER A 337 -10.49 -5.49 23.47
CA SER A 337 -9.34 -5.90 24.27
C SER A 337 -9.72 -5.97 25.74
N GLN A 338 -9.32 -7.06 26.39
CA GLN A 338 -9.36 -7.25 27.83
C GLN A 338 -7.92 -7.36 28.33
N THR A 339 -7.54 -6.62 29.37
CA THR A 339 -6.14 -6.57 29.85
C THR A 339 -5.89 -7.32 31.16
N LYS A 340 -6.95 -7.71 31.87
CA LYS A 340 -6.91 -8.43 33.15
C LYS A 340 -7.86 -9.64 33.14
N PRO A 341 -7.54 -10.78 33.79
CA PRO A 341 -6.27 -11.09 34.43
C PRO A 341 -5.13 -11.32 33.43
N THR A 342 -5.46 -11.78 32.21
CA THR A 342 -4.53 -11.90 31.09
C THR A 342 -5.01 -11.05 29.92
N ARG A 343 -4.07 -10.60 29.08
CA ARG A 343 -4.41 -9.84 27.88
C ARG A 343 -5.07 -10.76 26.86
N LYS A 344 -6.28 -10.41 26.43
CA LYS A 344 -7.06 -11.14 25.42
C LYS A 344 -7.65 -10.19 24.39
N TYR A 345 -7.97 -10.74 23.23
CA TYR A 345 -8.63 -10.02 22.14
C TYR A 345 -9.81 -10.84 21.61
N MET A 346 -10.87 -10.14 21.21
CA MET A 346 -12.02 -10.72 20.52
C MET A 346 -12.26 -9.92 19.25
N TYR A 347 -12.44 -10.60 18.12
CA TYR A 347 -12.59 -9.97 16.81
C TYR A 347 -14.06 -9.89 16.41
N GLY A 348 -14.46 -8.75 15.83
CA GLY A 348 -15.86 -8.46 15.52
C GLY A 348 -16.38 -9.18 14.28
N GLU A 349 -17.70 -9.26 14.17
CA GLU A 349 -18.38 -9.92 13.05
C GLU A 349 -18.42 -9.07 11.77
N ASN A 350 -18.34 -7.74 11.86
CA ASN A 350 -18.42 -6.86 10.69
C ASN A 350 -17.02 -6.44 10.27
N ILE A 351 -16.60 -6.85 9.07
CA ILE A 351 -15.33 -6.47 8.45
C ILE A 351 -15.57 -5.57 7.25
N LEU A 352 -14.61 -4.68 6.98
CA LEU A 352 -14.60 -3.85 5.77
C LEU A 352 -13.50 -4.38 4.84
N LEU A 353 -13.90 -4.79 3.64
CA LEU A 353 -12.97 -5.07 2.54
C LEU A 353 -12.91 -3.83 1.63
N GLY A 354 -11.71 -3.35 1.36
CA GLY A 354 -11.45 -2.29 0.39
C GLY A 354 -10.56 -2.81 -0.74
N VAL A 355 -10.94 -2.56 -1.98
CA VAL A 355 -10.20 -2.97 -3.18
C VAL A 355 -10.00 -1.80 -4.14
N GLY A 356 -8.80 -1.74 -4.74
CA GLY A 356 -8.45 -0.73 -5.72
C GLY A 356 -8.20 0.63 -5.09
N THR A 357 -7.08 0.77 -4.39
CA THR A 357 -6.62 2.07 -3.89
C THR A 357 -5.80 2.83 -4.93
N ASP A 358 -5.75 4.16 -4.80
CA ASP A 358 -4.84 5.04 -5.53
C ASP A 358 -4.25 6.05 -4.55
N PHE A 359 -2.98 6.41 -4.73
CA PHE A 359 -2.32 7.46 -3.96
C PHE A 359 -3.04 8.82 -4.07
N GLN A 360 -3.76 9.09 -5.16
CA GLN A 360 -4.60 10.29 -5.27
C GLN A 360 -5.76 10.30 -4.26
N LEU A 361 -6.35 9.14 -3.94
CA LEU A 361 -7.38 9.04 -2.89
C LEU A 361 -6.78 9.39 -1.53
N PHE A 362 -5.56 8.90 -1.26
CA PHE A 362 -4.82 9.26 -0.05
C PHE A 362 -4.58 10.78 0.06
N LEU A 363 -4.09 11.43 -0.99
CA LEU A 363 -3.84 12.87 -0.99
C LEU A 363 -5.15 13.69 -0.84
N LYS A 364 -6.24 13.25 -1.49
CA LYS A 364 -7.56 13.89 -1.35
C LYS A 364 -8.11 13.79 0.07
N GLU A 365 -7.91 12.67 0.76
CA GLU A 365 -8.33 12.55 2.16
C GLU A 365 -7.41 13.33 3.10
N MET A 366 -6.16 13.60 2.72
CA MET A 366 -5.29 14.54 3.45
C MET A 366 -5.75 15.99 3.33
N THR A 367 -6.17 16.47 2.15
CA THR A 367 -6.67 17.84 1.99
C THR A 367 -7.98 18.07 2.75
N LYS A 368 -8.83 17.04 2.86
CA LYS A 368 -10.02 17.05 3.72
C LYS A 368 -9.71 16.97 5.22
N GLY A 369 -8.44 16.76 5.59
CA GLY A 369 -8.01 16.55 6.97
C GLY A 369 -8.43 15.20 7.56
N ASN A 370 -8.95 14.27 6.77
CA ASN A 370 -9.34 12.92 7.23
C ASN A 370 -8.11 12.05 7.50
N ILE A 371 -7.09 12.18 6.64
CA ILE A 371 -5.75 11.66 6.87
C ILE A 371 -4.87 12.77 7.45
N TYR A 372 -4.05 12.42 8.42
CA TYR A 372 -3.16 13.36 9.10
C TYR A 372 -1.85 12.67 9.49
N TYR A 373 -0.83 13.50 9.69
CA TYR A 373 0.45 13.06 10.24
C TYR A 373 0.39 13.09 11.76
N ASP A 374 0.66 11.96 12.42
CA ASP A 374 0.63 11.81 13.88
C ASP A 374 1.94 11.18 14.39
N PRO A 375 3.03 11.97 14.42
CA PRO A 375 4.32 11.50 14.87
C PRO A 375 4.31 11.13 16.36
N GLY A 376 5.15 10.16 16.70
CA GLY A 376 5.46 9.76 18.07
C GLY A 376 6.97 9.68 18.29
N ILE A 377 7.71 10.66 17.78
CA ILE A 377 9.16 10.70 17.82
C ILE A 377 9.60 11.21 19.18
N LYS A 378 10.63 10.60 19.76
CA LYS A 378 11.19 11.04 21.04
C LYS A 378 12.67 10.77 21.15
N MET A 379 13.33 11.59 21.93
CA MET A 379 14.73 11.43 22.34
C MET A 379 14.78 11.41 23.86
N GLU A 380 15.24 10.30 24.41
CA GLU A 380 15.48 10.09 25.84
C GLU A 380 16.96 10.32 26.11
N SER A 381 17.32 10.75 27.33
CA SER A 381 18.71 11.06 27.70
C SER A 381 19.35 12.14 26.81
N ALA A 382 18.57 13.19 26.49
CA ALA A 382 18.93 14.23 25.51
C ALA A 382 20.20 15.01 25.85
N SER A 383 20.56 15.11 27.13
CA SER A 383 21.72 15.88 27.60
C SER A 383 22.98 15.02 27.77
N THR A 384 22.87 13.70 27.63
CA THR A 384 23.97 12.76 27.90
C THR A 384 24.23 11.83 26.71
N SER A 385 23.52 10.70 26.62
CA SER A 385 23.62 9.73 25.53
C SER A 385 22.25 9.58 24.86
N PRO A 386 21.96 10.42 23.84
CA PRO A 386 20.64 10.48 23.24
C PRO A 386 20.17 9.15 22.65
N LYS A 387 19.00 8.69 23.07
CA LYS A 387 18.32 7.50 22.52
C LYS A 387 17.05 7.92 21.80
N ILE A 388 17.09 7.85 20.48
CA ILE A 388 15.98 8.27 19.61
C ILE A 388 15.07 7.09 19.29
N LYS A 389 13.78 7.24 19.56
CA LYS A 389 12.73 6.34 19.07
C LYS A 389 11.93 7.07 18.00
N ARG A 390 11.97 6.53 16.78
CA ARG A 390 11.29 7.09 15.61
C ARG A 390 9.90 6.48 15.47
N ARG A 391 8.95 7.31 15.06
CA ARG A 391 7.59 6.89 14.74
C ARG A 391 6.91 7.95 13.87
N SER A 392 7.08 7.81 12.57
CA SER A 392 6.44 8.67 11.57
C SER A 392 5.16 7.97 11.10
N GLN A 393 3.96 8.50 11.39
CA GLN A 393 2.70 7.79 11.08
C GLN A 393 1.72 8.66 10.32
N PHE A 394 1.18 8.12 9.23
CA PHE A 394 -0.03 8.65 8.59
C PHE A 394 -1.23 7.84 9.06
N ARG A 395 -2.24 8.53 9.59
CA ARG A 395 -3.37 7.90 10.26
C ARG A 395 -4.70 8.46 9.76
N ILE A 396 -5.74 7.64 9.87
CA ILE A 396 -7.11 7.98 9.50
C ILE A 396 -8.07 7.48 10.58
N LYS A 397 -9.26 8.09 10.69
CA LYS A 397 -10.37 7.49 11.44
C LYS A 397 -11.03 6.37 10.63
N SER A 398 -11.40 5.29 11.28
CA SER A 398 -12.05 4.12 10.67
C SER A 398 -13.31 4.45 9.86
N GLY A 399 -14.08 5.46 10.27
CA GLY A 399 -15.27 5.91 9.53
C GLY A 399 -14.99 6.52 8.16
N ASN A 400 -13.74 6.82 7.82
CA ASN A 400 -13.33 7.38 6.53
C ASN A 400 -12.55 6.37 5.66
N LEU A 401 -12.46 5.09 6.07
CA LEU A 401 -11.69 4.08 5.34
C LEU A 401 -12.20 3.84 3.93
N GLU A 402 -13.53 3.88 3.74
CA GLU A 402 -14.15 3.63 2.44
C GLU A 402 -13.69 4.63 1.37
N ASN A 403 -13.31 5.85 1.78
CA ASN A 403 -12.81 6.88 0.87
C ASN A 403 -11.43 6.54 0.26
N LEU A 404 -10.74 5.52 0.77
CA LEU A 404 -9.41 5.11 0.31
C LEU A 404 -9.44 4.06 -0.82
N TYR A 405 -10.62 3.55 -1.15
CA TYR A 405 -10.80 2.43 -2.09
C TYR A 405 -11.89 2.74 -3.11
N LYS A 406 -11.71 2.23 -4.32
CA LYS A 406 -12.72 2.33 -5.39
C LYS A 406 -13.93 1.43 -5.13
N THR A 407 -13.69 0.27 -4.54
CA THR A 407 -14.74 -0.70 -4.18
C THR A 407 -14.61 -1.04 -2.70
N ASN A 408 -15.75 -1.00 -2.00
CA ASN A 408 -15.85 -1.31 -0.60
C ASN A 408 -16.97 -2.32 -0.38
N GLU A 409 -16.74 -3.27 0.52
CA GLU A 409 -17.73 -4.29 0.86
C GLU A 409 -17.71 -4.52 2.36
N MET A 410 -18.85 -4.32 3.00
CA MET A 410 -19.07 -4.67 4.39
C MET A 410 -19.54 -6.12 4.45
N ILE A 411 -18.73 -6.99 5.05
CA ILE A 411 -19.05 -8.41 5.21
C ILE A 411 -19.35 -8.71 6.67
N LYS A 412 -20.47 -9.39 6.90
CA LYS A 412 -20.83 -9.94 8.19
C LYS A 412 -20.38 -11.40 8.25
N LEU A 413 -19.43 -11.71 9.13
CA LEU A 413 -18.96 -13.05 9.41
C LEU A 413 -20.03 -13.87 10.13
N GLU A 414 -20.17 -15.13 9.74
CA GLU A 414 -21.20 -16.00 10.30
C GLU A 414 -20.87 -16.46 11.72
N LYS A 415 -21.87 -16.44 12.60
CA LYS A 415 -21.79 -17.09 13.90
C LYS A 415 -22.14 -18.56 13.77
N LYS A 416 -21.32 -19.45 14.34
CA LYS A 416 -21.74 -20.84 14.52
C LYS A 416 -23.03 -20.87 15.33
N LYS A 417 -24.09 -21.47 14.76
CA LYS A 417 -25.28 -21.84 15.55
C LYS A 417 -24.81 -22.83 16.61
N ALA A 418 -25.11 -22.54 17.89
CA ALA A 418 -24.89 -23.51 18.95
C ALA A 418 -25.62 -24.81 18.56
N ALA A 419 -24.92 -25.93 18.59
CA ALA A 419 -25.56 -27.23 18.45
C ALA A 419 -26.63 -27.29 19.56
N LYS A 420 -27.90 -27.52 19.17
CA LYS A 420 -28.94 -27.82 20.16
C LYS A 420 -28.42 -29.01 20.98
N PRO A 421 -28.48 -28.97 22.33
CA PRO A 421 -28.18 -30.15 23.11
C PRO A 421 -29.12 -31.25 22.61
N GLY A 422 -28.54 -32.32 22.07
CA GLY A 422 -29.30 -33.49 21.68
C GLY A 422 -30.03 -33.97 22.92
N HIS A 423 -31.36 -34.04 22.83
CA HIS A 423 -32.12 -34.84 23.78
C HIS A 423 -31.64 -36.28 23.59
N SER A 424 -30.88 -36.78 24.57
CA SER A 424 -30.81 -38.21 24.83
C SER A 424 -32.20 -38.65 25.22
N GLU A 425 -32.85 -39.44 24.36
CA GLU A 425 -33.95 -40.32 24.77
C GLU A 425 -33.41 -41.46 25.64
#